data_AF-A0A5N6Y751-F1
#
_entry.id   AF-A0A5N6Y751-F1
#
_cell.length_a   1.000
_cell.length_b   1.000
_cell.length_c   1.000
_cell.angle_alpha   90.00
_cell.angle_beta   90.00
_cell.angle_gamma   90.00
#
_symmetry.space_group_name_H-M   'P 1'
#
loop_
_entity.id
_entity.type
_entity.pdbx_description
1 polymer ?
#
loop_
_entity_poly.entity_id
_entity_poly.type
_entity_poly.pdbx_seq_one_letter_code
_entity_poly.pdbx_strand_id
1 'polypeptide(L)'
;MAFGPSLRSLLPEFPPGDWNDGLIVKDKSTGKPYFARAVRNTFPSVKNQWHEYSVDYSDIQVGKWLRTGIYEAQCPFDTVVIRYMESETTAYEWIKDHDIGPRFLGHLVEDGRVIGFLMERISNARHAVLDDLEACWNTLSRLHALGIRHSDTSRFNFLMTDSRAVLIDYDTAQKCDDCNVLCEELDGLAESLASTSNRGGGGLL
;
A
#
# COMPACT_ATOMS: atom_id res chain seq x y z
N MET A 1 -13.42 4.56 -1.40
CA MET A 1 -14.26 5.53 -0.68
C MET A 1 -14.82 4.85 0.55
N ALA A 2 -14.34 5.20 1.75
CA ALA A 2 -15.00 4.79 2.98
C ALA A 2 -16.14 5.78 3.22
N PHE A 3 -17.38 5.30 3.22
CA PHE A 3 -18.51 6.16 3.57
C PHE A 3 -18.51 6.36 5.09
N GLY A 4 -18.61 7.60 5.55
CA GLY A 4 -18.69 7.90 6.97
C GLY A 4 -19.91 7.22 7.62
N PRO A 5 -19.98 7.20 8.97
CA PRO A 5 -21.06 6.55 9.74
C PRO A 5 -22.48 7.03 9.37
N SER A 6 -22.59 8.18 8.69
CA SER A 6 -23.84 8.72 8.13
C SER A 6 -24.49 7.85 7.07
N LEU A 7 -23.76 6.95 6.39
CA LEU A 7 -24.37 6.08 5.39
C LEU A 7 -25.24 5.01 6.05
N ARG A 8 -24.85 4.50 7.22
CA ARG A 8 -25.54 3.39 7.89
C ARG A 8 -27.00 3.71 8.23
N SER A 9 -27.31 4.96 8.61
CA SER A 9 -28.69 5.39 8.87
C SER A 9 -29.55 5.53 7.61
N LEU A 10 -28.93 5.55 6.43
CA LEU A 10 -29.60 5.62 5.12
C LEU A 10 -29.77 4.25 4.47
N LEU A 11 -29.14 3.20 5.01
CA LEU A 11 -29.23 1.85 4.48
C LEU A 11 -30.55 1.19 4.92
N PRO A 12 -31.18 0.37 4.05
CA PRO A 12 -32.28 -0.49 4.44
C PRO A 12 -31.80 -1.58 5.41
N GLU A 13 -32.74 -2.28 6.05
CA GLU A 13 -32.40 -3.44 6.87
C GLU A 13 -31.58 -4.47 6.08
N PHE A 14 -30.51 -4.96 6.70
CA PHE A 14 -29.60 -5.90 6.09
C PHE A 14 -30.29 -7.27 5.97
N PRO A 15 -30.26 -7.92 4.78
CA PRO A 15 -30.88 -9.22 4.61
C PRO A 15 -30.19 -10.26 5.51
N PRO A 16 -30.94 -11.28 6.00
CA PRO A 16 -30.37 -12.35 6.79
C PRO A 16 -29.45 -13.25 5.93
N GLY A 17 -28.64 -14.06 6.60
CA GLY A 17 -27.75 -15.03 5.96
C GLY A 17 -26.33 -14.52 5.80
N ASP A 18 -25.50 -15.35 5.16
CA ASP A 18 -24.08 -15.08 4.95
C ASP A 18 -23.85 -14.52 3.55
N TRP A 19 -23.61 -13.22 3.46
CA TRP A 19 -23.37 -12.50 2.22
C TRP A 19 -22.28 -11.45 2.42
N ASN A 20 -21.58 -11.13 1.33
CA ASN A 20 -20.49 -10.16 1.32
C ASN A 20 -20.52 -9.20 0.12
N ASP A 21 -21.51 -9.35 -0.77
CA ASP A 21 -21.82 -8.40 -1.85
C ASP A 21 -23.32 -8.10 -1.85
N GLY A 22 -23.67 -6.82 -1.70
CA GLY A 22 -25.03 -6.32 -1.68
C GLY A 22 -25.24 -5.21 -2.71
N LEU A 23 -26.32 -5.29 -3.48
CA LEU A 23 -26.77 -4.22 -4.37
C LEU A 23 -27.99 -3.53 -3.78
N ILE A 24 -27.86 -2.23 -3.49
CA ILE A 24 -28.95 -1.40 -3.02
C ILE A 24 -29.51 -0.58 -4.18
N VAL A 25 -30.83 -0.64 -4.36
CA VAL A 25 -31.55 0.07 -5.42
C VAL A 25 -32.63 0.93 -4.79
N LYS A 26 -32.92 2.07 -5.41
CA LYS A 26 -34.06 2.91 -5.03
C LYS A 26 -35.34 2.35 -5.64
N ASP A 27 -36.31 2.01 -4.80
CA ASP A 27 -37.66 1.65 -5.23
C ASP A 27 -38.33 2.86 -5.91
N LYS A 28 -38.83 2.67 -7.14
CA LYS A 28 -39.47 3.72 -7.93
C LYS A 28 -40.85 4.12 -7.39
N SER A 29 -41.51 3.21 -6.67
CA SER A 29 -42.86 3.40 -6.13
C SER A 29 -42.86 4.05 -4.75
N THR A 30 -41.99 3.58 -3.85
CA THR A 30 -41.90 4.09 -2.47
C THR A 30 -40.82 5.15 -2.30
N GLY A 31 -39.88 5.26 -3.25
CA GLY A 31 -38.71 6.13 -3.16
C GLY A 31 -37.66 5.67 -2.15
N LYS A 32 -37.89 4.57 -1.43
CA LYS A 32 -37.01 4.06 -0.37
C LYS A 32 -35.95 3.11 -0.95
N PRO A 33 -34.75 3.05 -0.36
CA PRO A 33 -33.75 2.06 -0.76
C PRO A 33 -34.17 0.66 -0.28
N TYR A 34 -33.82 -0.37 -1.05
CA TYR A 34 -33.94 -1.77 -0.65
C TYR A 34 -32.78 -2.59 -1.23
N PHE A 35 -32.49 -3.75 -0.64
CA PHE A 35 -31.54 -4.71 -1.19
C PHE A 35 -32.18 -5.46 -2.35
N ALA A 36 -31.72 -5.19 -3.57
CA ALA A 36 -32.16 -5.92 -4.77
C ALA A 36 -31.41 -7.26 -4.93
N ARG A 37 -30.21 -7.36 -4.35
CA ARG A 37 -29.38 -8.56 -4.36
C ARG A 37 -28.50 -8.58 -3.11
N ALA A 38 -28.37 -9.76 -2.52
CA ALA A 38 -27.35 -10.08 -1.53
C ALA A 38 -26.82 -11.47 -1.86
N VAL A 39 -25.52 -11.58 -2.11
CA VAL A 39 -24.89 -12.85 -2.48
C VAL A 39 -23.55 -13.01 -1.76
N ARG A 40 -23.14 -14.27 -1.64
CA ARG A 40 -21.79 -14.63 -1.24
C ARG A 40 -20.91 -14.75 -2.48
N ASN A 41 -19.91 -13.89 -2.59
CA ASN A 41 -18.89 -13.93 -3.62
C ASN A 41 -17.55 -14.40 -3.04
N THR A 42 -16.67 -14.89 -3.91
CA THR A 42 -15.26 -15.10 -3.60
C THR A 42 -14.48 -13.87 -4.04
N PHE A 43 -13.98 -13.08 -3.09
CA PHE A 43 -13.12 -11.94 -3.41
C PHE A 43 -11.66 -12.37 -3.59
N PRO A 44 -10.87 -11.64 -4.40
CA PRO A 44 -9.44 -11.94 -4.57
C PRO A 44 -8.70 -11.89 -3.24
N SER A 45 -7.93 -12.92 -2.90
CA SER A 45 -7.02 -12.90 -1.75
C SER A 45 -5.60 -12.62 -2.22
N VAL A 46 -4.80 -11.99 -1.37
CA VAL A 46 -3.36 -12.08 -1.49
C VAL A 46 -2.97 -13.56 -1.38
N LYS A 47 -2.19 -14.05 -2.35
CA LYS A 47 -1.74 -15.44 -2.43
C LYS A 47 -0.40 -15.61 -1.73
N ASN A 48 0.49 -14.64 -1.87
CA ASN A 48 1.81 -14.70 -1.22
C ASN A 48 1.75 -14.36 0.27
N GLN A 49 1.42 -15.37 1.10
CA GLN A 49 1.26 -15.24 2.54
C GLN A 49 2.52 -15.68 3.29
N TRP A 50 3.62 -14.95 3.11
CA TRP A 50 4.94 -15.33 3.60
C TRP A 50 5.22 -14.98 5.06
N HIS A 51 4.56 -13.94 5.60
CA HIS A 51 4.71 -13.52 6.99
C HIS A 51 3.78 -14.28 7.96
N GLU A 52 4.29 -14.69 9.12
CA GLU A 52 3.55 -15.50 10.10
C GLU A 52 2.47 -14.72 10.87
N TYR A 53 2.68 -13.41 11.06
CA TYR A 53 1.75 -12.55 11.78
C TYR A 53 0.66 -11.99 10.86
N SER A 54 -0.58 -12.03 11.32
CA SER A 54 -1.74 -11.44 10.67
C SER A 54 -2.65 -10.70 11.67
N VAL A 55 -3.38 -9.70 11.18
CA VAL A 55 -4.31 -8.89 11.98
C VAL A 55 -5.65 -8.81 11.25
N ASP A 56 -6.76 -9.02 11.96
CA ASP A 56 -8.09 -8.82 11.39
C ASP A 56 -8.36 -7.32 11.25
N TYR A 57 -8.91 -6.91 10.11
CA TYR A 57 -9.25 -5.52 9.80
C TYR A 57 -10.22 -4.93 10.83
N SER A 58 -11.08 -5.75 11.42
CA SER A 58 -12.04 -5.35 12.45
C SER A 58 -11.38 -4.97 13.77
N ASP A 59 -10.16 -5.45 14.02
CA ASP A 59 -9.37 -5.16 15.22
C ASP A 59 -8.52 -3.89 15.07
N ILE A 60 -8.54 -3.26 13.89
CA ILE A 60 -7.74 -2.08 13.57
C ILE A 60 -8.60 -0.81 13.61
N GLN A 61 -8.11 0.20 14.31
CA GLN A 61 -8.69 1.54 14.21
C GLN A 61 -8.02 2.30 13.05
N VAL A 62 -8.72 2.35 11.91
CA VAL A 62 -8.28 3.15 10.76
C VAL A 62 -8.25 4.63 11.13
N GLY A 63 -7.09 5.24 10.97
CA GLY A 63 -6.82 6.65 11.23
C GLY A 63 -6.90 7.50 9.97
N LYS A 64 -5.91 8.37 9.78
CA LYS A 64 -5.85 9.33 8.67
C LYS A 64 -5.71 8.61 7.33
N TRP A 65 -6.53 9.00 6.36
CA TRP A 65 -6.30 8.63 4.96
C TRP A 65 -5.09 9.39 4.41
N LEU A 66 -4.12 8.67 3.83
CA LEU A 66 -2.92 9.27 3.24
C LEU A 66 -3.06 9.40 1.72
N ARG A 67 -3.38 8.30 1.04
CA ARG A 67 -3.66 8.24 -0.40
C ARG A 67 -4.46 7.00 -0.75
N THR A 68 -4.81 6.81 -2.02
CA THR A 68 -5.58 5.63 -2.47
C THR A 68 -4.92 4.33 -2.02
N GLY A 69 -5.66 3.50 -1.30
CA GLY A 69 -5.15 2.22 -0.79
C GLY A 69 -4.18 2.34 0.39
N ILE A 70 -3.96 3.53 0.92
CA ILE A 70 -3.03 3.80 2.02
C ILE A 70 -3.70 4.58 3.15
N TYR A 71 -3.73 3.96 4.31
CA TYR A 71 -4.33 4.51 5.53
C TYR A 71 -3.36 4.36 6.69
N GLU A 72 -3.28 5.38 7.53
CA GLU A 72 -2.76 5.19 8.87
C GLU A 72 -3.73 4.33 9.66
N ALA A 73 -3.21 3.48 10.52
CA ALA A 73 -3.97 2.62 11.40
C ALA A 73 -3.30 2.60 12.77
N GLN A 74 -4.10 2.64 13.82
CA GLN A 74 -3.62 2.40 15.18
C GLN A 74 -3.75 0.91 15.46
N CYS A 75 -2.62 0.25 15.65
CA CYS A 75 -2.56 -1.06 16.29
C CYS A 75 -2.13 -0.87 17.74
N PRO A 76 -2.34 -1.84 18.65
CA PRO A 76 -2.02 -1.69 20.08
C PRO A 76 -0.57 -1.30 20.41
N PHE A 77 0.35 -1.38 19.44
CA PHE A 77 1.78 -1.17 19.62
C PHE A 77 2.35 -0.01 18.79
N ASP A 78 1.71 0.44 17.71
CA ASP A 78 2.20 1.56 16.88
C ASP A 78 1.17 2.06 15.85
N THR A 79 1.49 3.19 15.21
CA THR A 79 0.83 3.65 13.99
C THR A 79 1.43 2.92 12.79
N VAL A 80 0.60 2.22 12.03
CA VAL A 80 0.99 1.43 10.86
C VAL A 80 0.34 1.96 9.60
N VAL A 81 0.85 1.53 8.44
CA VAL A 81 0.26 1.86 7.14
C VAL A 81 -0.33 0.62 6.51
N ILE A 82 -1.60 0.71 6.08
CA ILE A 82 -2.32 -0.36 5.39
C ILE A 82 -2.09 -0.26 3.88
N ARG A 83 -1.86 -1.39 3.20
CA ARG A 83 -1.80 -1.50 1.73
C ARG A 83 -2.54 -2.73 1.20
N TYR A 84 -3.08 -2.66 -0.02
CA TYR A 84 -3.94 -3.68 -0.63
C TYR A 84 -3.42 -4.16 -2.00
N MET A 85 -2.26 -4.83 -2.08
CA MET A 85 -1.67 -5.27 -3.36
C MET A 85 -0.82 -6.56 -3.25
N GLU A 86 -1.02 -7.51 -4.16
CA GLU A 86 -0.28 -8.79 -4.25
C GLU A 86 1.20 -8.60 -4.65
N SER A 87 1.42 -7.81 -5.70
CA SER A 87 2.72 -7.44 -6.26
C SER A 87 3.60 -6.83 -5.18
N GLU A 88 3.07 -5.80 -4.50
CA GLU A 88 3.79 -5.11 -3.45
C GLU A 88 4.06 -6.05 -2.25
N THR A 89 3.10 -6.88 -1.84
CA THR A 89 3.32 -7.88 -0.76
C THR A 89 4.50 -8.81 -1.07
N THR A 90 4.62 -9.22 -2.33
CA THR A 90 5.71 -10.08 -2.79
C THR A 90 7.04 -9.33 -2.85
N ALA A 91 7.03 -8.06 -3.25
CA ALA A 91 8.24 -7.25 -3.24
C ALA A 91 8.78 -7.02 -1.81
N TYR A 92 7.91 -6.84 -0.82
CA TYR A 92 8.31 -6.74 0.59
C TYR A 92 8.97 -8.02 1.13
N GLU A 93 8.62 -9.20 0.58
CA GLU A 93 9.34 -10.45 0.88
C GLU A 93 10.78 -10.37 0.39
N TRP A 94 10.99 -9.86 -0.83
CA TRP A 94 12.33 -9.81 -1.44
C TRP A 94 13.29 -8.85 -0.75
N ILE A 95 12.77 -7.78 -0.14
CA ILE A 95 13.58 -6.77 0.55
C ILE A 95 13.61 -6.97 2.07
N LYS A 96 13.01 -8.06 2.57
CA LYS A 96 12.99 -8.39 3.99
C LYS A 96 14.42 -8.41 4.55
N ASP A 97 14.62 -7.76 5.69
CA ASP A 97 15.91 -7.67 6.40
C ASP A 97 17.04 -6.98 5.62
N HIS A 98 16.73 -6.32 4.49
CA HIS A 98 17.72 -5.59 3.70
C HIS A 98 17.76 -4.08 3.97
N ASP A 99 16.88 -3.54 4.82
CA ASP A 99 16.91 -2.15 5.26
C ASP A 99 16.88 -1.13 4.09
N ILE A 100 16.03 -1.42 3.09
CA ILE A 100 15.80 -0.62 1.88
C ILE A 100 14.47 0.14 1.95
N GLY A 101 13.43 -0.52 2.45
CA GLY A 101 12.09 0.03 2.60
C GLY A 101 11.55 -0.11 4.02
N PRO A 102 10.29 0.27 4.24
CA PRO A 102 9.61 0.08 5.51
C PRO A 102 9.61 -1.40 5.94
N ARG A 103 9.66 -1.66 7.24
CA ARG A 103 9.43 -2.99 7.80
C ARG A 103 8.00 -3.46 7.50
N PHE A 104 7.90 -4.66 6.94
CA PHE A 104 6.65 -5.41 6.89
C PHE A 104 6.31 -5.91 8.30
N LEU A 105 5.09 -5.65 8.78
CA LEU A 105 4.68 -5.96 10.16
C LEU A 105 3.71 -7.15 10.21
N GLY A 106 2.96 -7.41 9.16
CA GLY A 106 2.05 -8.55 9.09
C GLY A 106 1.00 -8.43 7.99
N HIS A 107 0.31 -9.52 7.74
CA HIS A 107 -0.81 -9.55 6.79
C HIS A 107 -2.05 -8.90 7.39
N LEU A 108 -2.81 -8.21 6.54
CA LEU A 108 -4.12 -7.69 6.88
C LEU A 108 -5.18 -8.67 6.38
N VAL A 109 -6.08 -9.08 7.27
CA VAL A 109 -7.10 -10.10 7.00
C VAL A 109 -8.50 -9.52 7.17
N GLU A 110 -9.47 -9.97 6.38
CA GLU A 110 -10.90 -9.69 6.54
C GLU A 110 -11.67 -10.95 6.18
N ASP A 111 -12.52 -11.44 7.09
CA ASP A 111 -13.32 -12.66 6.92
C ASP A 111 -12.45 -13.87 6.48
N GLY A 112 -11.29 -14.03 7.11
CA GLY A 112 -10.32 -15.11 6.84
C GLY A 112 -9.53 -14.96 5.53
N ARG A 113 -9.75 -13.90 4.74
CA ARG A 113 -9.04 -13.61 3.50
C ARG A 113 -7.93 -12.58 3.74
N VAL A 114 -6.72 -12.81 3.23
CA VAL A 114 -5.68 -11.77 3.23
C VAL A 114 -6.03 -10.72 2.18
N ILE A 115 -6.27 -9.50 2.64
CA ILE A 115 -6.67 -8.38 1.78
C ILE A 115 -5.51 -7.44 1.48
N GLY A 116 -4.41 -7.56 2.23
CA GLY A 116 -3.31 -6.62 2.19
C GLY A 116 -2.27 -6.88 3.27
N PHE A 117 -1.53 -5.84 3.64
CA PHE A 117 -0.52 -5.92 4.69
C PHE A 117 -0.38 -4.61 5.48
N LEU A 118 0.28 -4.74 6.62
CA LEU A 118 0.70 -3.67 7.51
C LEU A 118 2.20 -3.45 7.37
N MET A 119 2.62 -2.19 7.26
CA MET A 119 4.03 -1.80 7.30
C MET A 119 4.25 -0.69 8.32
N GLU A 120 5.50 -0.53 8.75
CA GLU A 120 5.87 0.55 9.67
C GLU A 120 5.56 1.92 9.09
N ARG A 121 5.18 2.86 9.96
CA ARG A 121 5.02 4.26 9.58
C ARG A 121 6.37 4.96 9.67
N ILE A 122 6.87 5.41 8.53
CA ILE A 122 8.03 6.29 8.49
C ILE A 122 7.60 7.69 8.93
N SER A 123 7.96 8.06 10.16
CA SER A 123 7.67 9.36 10.75
C SER A 123 8.83 10.33 10.54
N ASN A 124 8.55 11.63 10.48
CA ASN A 124 9.56 12.69 10.29
C ASN A 124 10.41 12.53 9.03
N ALA A 125 9.85 11.91 7.98
CA ALA A 125 10.50 11.88 6.68
C ALA A 125 10.14 13.12 5.85
N ARG A 126 10.88 13.35 4.77
CA ARG A 126 10.49 14.23 3.65
C ARG A 126 10.74 13.53 2.33
N HIS A 127 10.06 13.94 1.27
CA HIS A 127 10.42 13.46 -0.06
C HIS A 127 11.87 13.87 -0.42
N ALA A 128 12.54 13.01 -1.19
CA ALA A 128 13.87 13.29 -1.66
C ALA A 128 13.92 14.53 -2.56
N VAL A 129 15.06 15.21 -2.51
CA VAL A 129 15.45 16.27 -3.43
C VAL A 129 16.74 15.86 -4.13
N LEU A 130 17.17 16.64 -5.13
CA LEU A 130 18.39 16.35 -5.87
C LEU A 130 19.63 16.27 -4.97
N ASP A 131 19.68 17.06 -3.89
CA ASP A 131 20.78 17.03 -2.92
C ASP A 131 20.89 15.70 -2.17
N ASP A 132 19.83 14.89 -2.16
CA ASP A 132 19.82 13.55 -1.54
C ASP A 132 20.24 12.43 -2.50
N LEU A 133 20.74 12.78 -3.69
CA LEU A 133 21.05 11.83 -4.76
C LEU A 133 21.95 10.69 -4.26
N GLU A 134 22.99 10.99 -3.47
CA GLU A 134 23.90 9.98 -2.94
C GLU A 134 23.18 8.95 -2.06
N ALA A 135 22.30 9.41 -1.16
CA ALA A 135 21.54 8.53 -0.28
C ALA A 135 20.52 7.68 -1.06
N CYS A 136 19.82 8.29 -2.02
CA CYS A 136 18.88 7.59 -2.88
C CYS A 136 19.58 6.55 -3.76
N TRP A 137 20.74 6.91 -4.32
CA TRP A 137 21.58 6.04 -5.14
C TRP A 137 22.05 4.85 -4.31
N ASN A 138 22.53 5.05 -3.09
CA ASN A 138 22.96 3.95 -2.22
C ASN A 138 21.81 2.98 -1.90
N THR A 139 20.62 3.49 -1.60
CA THR A 139 19.44 2.66 -1.35
C THR A 139 19.00 1.90 -2.61
N LEU A 140 19.00 2.54 -3.78
CA LEU A 140 18.62 1.90 -5.05
C LEU A 140 19.65 0.86 -5.50
N SER A 141 20.95 1.13 -5.36
CA SER A 141 22.02 0.17 -5.64
C SER A 141 21.92 -1.09 -4.79
N ARG A 142 21.51 -0.96 -3.52
CA ARG A 142 21.23 -2.12 -2.64
C ARG A 142 20.04 -2.93 -3.13
N LEU A 143 19.00 -2.28 -3.67
CA LEU A 143 17.87 -2.97 -4.29
C LEU A 143 18.31 -3.74 -5.55
N HIS A 144 19.11 -3.11 -6.41
CA HIS A 144 19.64 -3.72 -7.62
C HIS A 144 20.57 -4.90 -7.32
N ALA A 145 21.35 -4.84 -6.24
CA ALA A 145 22.17 -5.95 -5.78
C ALA A 145 21.35 -7.22 -5.40
N LEU A 146 20.05 -7.08 -5.15
CA LEU A 146 19.13 -8.20 -4.92
C LEU A 146 18.48 -8.73 -6.22
N GLY A 147 18.90 -8.21 -7.38
CA GLY A 147 18.30 -8.50 -8.68
C GLY A 147 16.86 -7.98 -8.79
N ILE A 148 16.59 -6.81 -8.23
CA ILE A 148 15.25 -6.20 -8.22
C ILE A 148 15.33 -4.84 -8.90
N ARG A 149 14.45 -4.61 -9.87
CA ARG A 149 14.20 -3.30 -10.48
C ARG A 149 13.00 -2.65 -9.80
N HIS A 150 13.07 -1.36 -9.47
CA HIS A 150 11.94 -0.65 -8.85
C HIS A 150 10.89 -0.21 -9.89
N SER A 151 11.31 0.23 -11.07
CA SER A 151 10.52 0.75 -12.19
C SER A 151 9.82 2.10 -11.98
N ASP A 152 9.73 2.61 -10.75
CA ASP A 152 9.27 3.98 -10.46
C ASP A 152 10.18 4.69 -9.43
N THR A 153 11.30 5.24 -9.89
CA THR A 153 12.30 5.94 -9.04
C THR A 153 12.00 7.43 -8.86
N SER A 154 10.73 7.83 -8.95
CA SER A 154 10.31 9.21 -8.69
C SER A 154 10.71 9.67 -7.29
N ARG A 155 11.04 10.96 -7.13
CA ARG A 155 11.39 11.56 -5.81
C ARG A 155 10.34 11.33 -4.72
N PHE A 156 9.10 11.10 -5.11
CA PHE A 156 8.00 10.85 -4.17
C PHE A 156 8.08 9.46 -3.53
N ASN A 157 8.78 8.52 -4.17
CA ASN A 157 8.99 7.16 -3.69
C ASN A 157 10.26 7.02 -2.83
N PHE A 158 11.05 8.09 -2.69
CA PHE A 158 12.14 8.15 -1.73
C PHE A 158 11.76 9.04 -0.55
N LEU A 159 11.72 8.43 0.64
CA LEU A 159 11.51 9.11 1.91
C LEU A 159 12.85 9.28 2.62
N MET A 160 13.27 10.53 2.76
CA MET A 160 14.47 10.91 3.48
C MET A 160 14.16 11.03 4.96
N THR A 161 14.85 10.23 5.76
CA THR A 161 14.88 10.32 7.23
C THR A 161 16.21 10.92 7.67
N ASP A 162 16.35 11.24 8.97
CA ASP A 162 17.60 11.77 9.54
C ASP A 162 18.81 10.84 9.35
N SER A 163 18.58 9.55 9.09
CA SER A 163 19.63 8.52 9.03
C SER A 163 19.85 7.90 7.65
N ARG A 164 18.85 7.92 6.77
CA ARG A 164 18.90 7.22 5.47
C ARG A 164 17.75 7.58 4.53
N ALA A 165 17.90 7.20 3.26
CA ALA A 165 16.81 7.14 2.28
C ALA A 165 16.05 5.80 2.41
N VAL A 166 14.73 5.87 2.50
CA VAL A 166 13.81 4.74 2.53
C VAL A 166 13.01 4.74 1.23
N LEU A 167 13.12 3.67 0.46
CA LEU A 167 12.39 3.49 -0.79
C LEU A 167 11.04 2.80 -0.52
N ILE A 168 9.97 3.32 -1.10
CA ILE A 168 8.59 2.89 -0.92
C ILE A 168 7.91 2.65 -2.27
N ASP A 169 6.73 2.04 -2.24
CA ASP A 169 5.85 1.85 -3.40
C ASP A 169 6.36 0.84 -4.44
N TYR A 170 6.54 -0.40 -3.99
CA TYR A 170 7.11 -1.48 -4.80
C TYR A 170 6.08 -2.18 -5.71
N ASP A 171 4.94 -1.56 -6.01
CA ASP A 171 3.88 -2.17 -6.82
C ASP A 171 4.35 -2.50 -8.25
N THR A 172 5.28 -1.70 -8.78
CA THR A 172 5.89 -1.89 -10.10
C THR A 172 7.22 -2.63 -10.06
N ALA A 173 7.66 -3.07 -8.87
CA ALA A 173 8.93 -3.72 -8.70
C ALA A 173 8.92 -5.15 -9.28
N GLN A 174 10.02 -5.53 -9.91
CA GLN A 174 10.15 -6.83 -10.59
C GLN A 174 11.54 -7.40 -10.40
N LYS A 175 11.65 -8.73 -10.36
CA LYS A 175 12.94 -9.41 -10.47
C LYS A 175 13.55 -9.15 -11.85
N CYS A 176 14.83 -8.81 -11.87
CA CYS A 176 15.56 -8.39 -13.06
C CYS A 176 17.00 -8.90 -12.98
N ASP A 177 17.37 -9.73 -13.95
CA ASP A 177 18.73 -10.26 -14.11
C ASP A 177 19.54 -9.50 -15.17
N ASP A 178 18.92 -8.49 -15.81
CA ASP A 178 19.58 -7.66 -16.83
C ASP A 178 20.28 -6.47 -16.18
N CYS A 179 21.60 -6.59 -16.02
CA CYS A 179 22.44 -5.53 -15.46
C CYS A 179 22.32 -4.22 -16.23
N ASN A 180 22.09 -4.22 -17.55
CA ASN A 180 21.96 -2.97 -18.31
C ASN A 180 20.70 -2.22 -17.90
N VAL A 181 19.58 -2.93 -17.72
CA VAL A 181 18.32 -2.33 -17.30
C VAL A 181 18.42 -1.75 -15.89
N LEU A 182 19.13 -2.43 -14.98
CA LEU A 182 19.38 -1.92 -13.64
C LEU A 182 20.29 -0.68 -13.67
N CYS A 183 21.38 -0.72 -14.44
CA CYS A 183 22.26 0.44 -14.65
C CYS A 183 21.50 1.63 -15.23
N GLU A 184 20.65 1.43 -16.24
CA GLU A 184 19.82 2.49 -16.83
C GLU A 184 18.87 3.14 -15.80
N GLU A 185 18.25 2.33 -14.94
CA GLU A 185 17.40 2.86 -13.86
C GLU A 185 18.19 3.68 -12.83
N LEU A 186 19.43 3.27 -12.55
CA LEU A 186 20.33 3.95 -11.62
C LEU A 186 20.88 5.26 -12.21
N ASP A 187 21.28 5.24 -13.48
CA ASP A 187 21.80 6.40 -14.22
C ASP A 187 20.71 7.47 -14.40
N GLY A 188 19.46 7.05 -14.60
CA GLY A 188 18.30 7.94 -14.70
C GLY A 188 17.81 8.52 -13.36
N LEU A 189 18.42 8.16 -12.23
CA LEU A 189 17.95 8.56 -10.91
C LEU A 189 18.03 10.09 -10.71
N ALA A 190 19.12 10.72 -11.13
CA ALA A 190 19.29 12.18 -10.97
C ALA A 190 18.18 12.96 -11.71
N GLU A 191 17.83 12.54 -12.92
CA GLU A 191 16.74 13.13 -13.70
C GLU A 191 15.38 12.87 -13.04
N SER A 192 15.17 11.67 -12.49
CA SER A 192 13.95 11.29 -11.79
C SER A 192 13.73 12.10 -10.52
N LEU A 193 14.80 12.41 -9.78
CA LEU A 193 14.75 13.28 -8.59
C LEU A 193 14.52 14.75 -8.94
N ALA A 194 15.13 15.23 -10.02
CA ALA A 194 15.00 16.61 -10.50
C ALA A 194 13.67 16.88 -11.23
N SER A 195 12.96 15.82 -11.63
CA SER A 195 11.73 15.94 -12.41
C SER A 195 10.66 16.77 -11.67
N THR A 196 10.12 17.76 -12.39
CA THR A 196 8.93 18.51 -11.94
C THR A 196 7.62 17.84 -12.35
N SER A 197 7.69 16.69 -13.01
CA SER A 197 6.50 15.94 -13.40
C SER A 197 5.81 15.39 -12.15
N ASN A 198 4.49 15.54 -12.06
CA ASN A 198 3.68 14.92 -11.00
C ASN A 198 3.53 13.39 -11.17
N ARG A 199 4.41 12.73 -11.96
CA ARG A 199 4.47 11.27 -12.02
C ARG A 199 4.98 10.76 -10.67
N GLY A 200 4.21 9.86 -10.04
CA GLY A 200 4.51 9.34 -8.70
C GLY A 200 3.72 9.98 -7.55
N GLY A 201 2.70 10.81 -7.84
CA GLY A 201 1.65 11.17 -6.87
C GLY A 201 2.17 11.68 -5.52
N GLY A 202 2.59 12.94 -5.47
CA GLY A 202 3.03 13.59 -4.24
C GLY A 202 2.06 13.34 -3.08
N GLY A 203 2.60 12.80 -1.99
CA GLY A 203 1.81 12.45 -0.83
C GLY A 203 2.38 11.25 -0.09
N LEU A 204 3.44 11.50 0.69
CA LEU A 204 3.72 10.79 1.95
C LEU A 204 4.43 11.76 2.89
N LEU A 205 3.61 12.58 3.55
CA LEU A 205 3.90 13.32 4.78
C LEU A 205 2.68 13.26 5.71
#